data_AF-A0A453MU30-F1
#
_entry.id   AF-A0A453MU30-F1
#
_cell.length_a   1.000
_cell.length_b   1.000
_cell.length_c   1.000
_cell.angle_alpha   90.00
_cell.angle_beta   90.00
_cell.angle_gamma   90.00
#
_symmetry.space_group_name_H-M   'P 1'
#
loop_
_entity.id
_entity.type
_entity.pdbx_description
1 polymer ?
#
loop_
_entity_poly.entity_id
_entity_poly.type
_entity_poly.pdbx_seq_one_letter_code
_entity_poly.pdbx_strand_id
1 'polypeptide(L)'
;GLGSDPAEVLPPPPPHLPGGAPHEVAAQGADGSAYPAEHASLNGTSGDAAGYQATENGAAADEMAEPMVPEQSYEDAVASAEEARLWDVVTADCLDFDAWTALIEETERIAESNILKIRKVYDAFLAEFPLCFGYWKKYADHEGRLDGVNKVFEVYERAVLAVTYSVDIWCNYCQFAISTYNDPDVIRRLFDRGLAYVGTDYRSNTLWDEYIKYEESLQAWSNLAVVYTRILEHPIQQLDRYFNCLKELTATRSLSEILTAEETSMYCLTVENSAQVLDGEAHPNDVEKTAEPEVSSSTEAEDKAKYVSIREELFRKAKEYESKIFNFEQAIRRPYFHVKPLDKPELENWHSYLDFIEKEEDINKYLDEASFVMGY
;
A
#
# COMPACT_ATOMS: atom_id res chain seq x y z
N GLY A 1 25.36 -14.64 22.56
CA GLY A 1 24.48 -15.82 22.49
C GLY A 1 23.12 -15.40 23.00
N LEU A 2 22.14 -15.52 22.11
CA LEU A 2 20.68 -15.47 22.32
C LEU A 2 20.08 -14.10 22.64
N GLY A 3 19.55 -13.49 21.57
CA GLY A 3 18.54 -12.45 21.62
C GLY A 3 17.17 -13.00 22.01
N SER A 4 16.26 -12.07 22.27
CA SER A 4 14.85 -12.35 22.50
C SER A 4 14.05 -11.39 21.62
N ASP A 5 13.33 -11.97 20.66
CA ASP A 5 12.25 -11.35 19.90
C ASP A 5 11.10 -10.89 20.81
N PRO A 6 10.41 -9.81 20.45
CA PRO A 6 9.01 -9.64 20.79
C PRO A 6 8.15 -9.68 19.52
N ALA A 7 7.56 -10.85 19.26
CA ALA A 7 6.46 -10.99 18.31
C ALA A 7 5.17 -10.37 18.86
N GLU A 8 4.51 -9.61 17.99
CA GLU A 8 3.06 -9.47 17.78
C GLU A 8 2.10 -9.55 18.99
N VAL A 9 1.48 -8.40 19.29
CA VAL A 9 0.07 -8.36 19.71
C VAL A 9 -0.59 -7.21 18.94
N LEU A 10 -1.41 -7.55 17.93
CA LEU A 10 -2.29 -6.59 17.27
C LEU A 10 -3.31 -6.04 18.29
N PRO A 11 -3.60 -4.73 18.30
CA PRO A 11 -4.65 -4.18 19.16
C PRO A 11 -6.05 -4.56 18.64
N PRO A 12 -7.04 -4.77 19.54
CA PRO A 12 -8.41 -5.10 19.15
C PRO A 12 -9.13 -3.92 18.46
N PRO A 13 -10.15 -4.19 17.63
CA PRO A 13 -10.90 -3.16 16.92
C PRO A 13 -11.67 -2.24 17.88
N PRO A 14 -11.88 -0.95 17.53
CA PRO A 14 -12.57 0.02 18.37
C PRO A 14 -14.08 -0.30 18.49
N PRO A 15 -14.72 0.04 19.63
CA PRO A 15 -16.13 -0.26 19.86
C PRO A 15 -17.06 0.64 19.03
N HIS A 16 -18.16 0.05 18.54
CA HIS A 16 -19.24 0.73 17.83
C HIS A 16 -19.89 1.83 18.69
N LEU A 17 -19.95 3.06 18.18
CA LEU A 17 -20.73 4.15 18.76
C LEU A 17 -22.21 4.04 18.34
N PRO A 18 -23.18 4.18 19.26
CA PRO A 18 -24.60 4.12 18.93
C PRO A 18 -25.07 5.41 18.24
N GLY A 19 -25.82 5.24 17.14
CA GLY A 19 -26.33 6.31 16.30
C GLY A 19 -27.27 7.28 17.03
N GLY A 20 -26.98 8.58 16.87
CA GLY A 20 -27.87 9.68 17.23
C GLY A 20 -28.85 9.99 16.10
N ALA A 21 -30.13 10.16 16.43
CA ALA A 21 -31.20 10.53 15.51
C ALA A 21 -31.02 11.97 14.95
N PRO A 22 -31.51 12.27 13.74
CA PRO A 22 -31.22 13.52 13.05
C PRO A 22 -32.04 14.70 13.56
N HIS A 23 -31.39 15.85 13.75
CA HIS A 23 -32.04 17.15 13.89
C HIS A 23 -32.05 17.85 12.52
N GLU A 24 -33.24 18.05 11.96
CA GLU A 24 -33.44 18.86 10.75
C GLU A 24 -33.09 20.32 11.03
N VAL A 25 -32.14 20.87 10.28
CA VAL A 25 -31.99 22.31 10.10
C VAL A 25 -31.93 22.60 8.61
N ALA A 26 -32.98 23.24 8.10
CA ALA A 26 -33.04 23.76 6.75
C ALA A 26 -32.10 24.97 6.62
N ALA A 27 -31.18 24.94 5.66
CA ALA A 27 -30.45 26.11 5.20
C ALA A 27 -30.38 26.14 3.67
N GLN A 28 -30.91 27.23 3.12
CA GLN A 28 -30.92 27.57 1.71
C GLN A 28 -29.53 27.97 1.22
N GLY A 29 -29.28 27.75 -0.07
CA GLY A 29 -27.96 27.69 -0.67
C GLY A 29 -27.14 28.97 -0.71
N ALA A 30 -25.83 28.74 -0.85
CA ALA A 30 -24.89 29.66 -1.46
C ALA A 30 -23.86 28.83 -2.23
N ASP A 31 -23.66 29.22 -3.48
CA ASP A 31 -22.71 28.71 -4.46
C ASP A 31 -21.27 29.04 -4.00
N GLY A 32 -20.32 28.10 -4.11
CA GLY A 32 -18.94 28.34 -3.66
C GLY A 32 -17.98 27.16 -3.78
N SER A 33 -17.22 27.16 -4.89
CA SER A 33 -15.93 26.50 -5.15
C SER A 33 -15.81 24.98 -4.93
N ALA A 34 -16.08 24.24 -6.01
CA ALA A 34 -15.54 22.91 -6.21
C ALA A 34 -14.01 23.00 -6.45
N TYR A 35 -13.22 22.37 -5.59
CA TYR A 35 -11.86 21.97 -5.95
C TYR A 35 -11.91 20.54 -6.48
N PRO A 36 -11.73 20.31 -7.79
CA PRO A 36 -11.45 18.99 -8.30
C PRO A 36 -10.01 18.63 -7.88
N ALA A 37 -9.84 17.48 -7.22
CA ALA A 37 -8.53 16.84 -7.19
C ALA A 37 -8.23 16.39 -8.63
N GLU A 38 -7.59 17.26 -9.40
CA GLU A 38 -7.12 16.91 -10.74
C GLU A 38 -5.94 15.93 -10.60
N HIS A 39 -6.14 14.72 -11.12
CA HIS A 39 -5.07 13.82 -11.49
C HIS A 39 -4.26 14.47 -12.63
N ALA A 40 -3.19 15.18 -12.29
CA ALA A 40 -2.19 15.60 -13.25
C ALA A 40 -1.02 14.62 -13.23
N SER A 41 -0.96 13.75 -14.24
CA SER A 41 0.28 13.05 -14.61
C SER A 41 1.33 14.10 -15.01
N LEU A 42 2.41 14.21 -14.25
CA LEU A 42 3.55 15.03 -14.64
C LEU A 42 4.83 14.21 -14.71
N ASN A 43 5.16 13.89 -15.96
CA ASN A 43 6.47 13.55 -16.45
C ASN A 43 7.41 14.76 -16.23
N GLY A 44 8.60 14.53 -15.66
CA GLY A 44 9.48 15.64 -15.27
C GLY A 44 10.92 15.21 -14.94
N THR A 45 11.66 14.89 -16.00
CA THR A 45 13.07 15.23 -16.27
C THR A 45 14.07 15.27 -15.10
N SER A 46 15.04 14.36 -15.21
CA SER A 46 16.29 14.26 -14.46
C SER A 46 17.06 15.58 -14.33
N GLY A 47 17.53 15.89 -13.12
CA GLY A 47 18.46 16.97 -12.82
C GLY A 47 19.49 16.54 -11.77
N ASP A 48 20.69 16.24 -12.26
CA ASP A 48 22.01 16.06 -11.65
C ASP A 48 22.17 15.91 -10.13
N ALA A 49 22.71 14.72 -9.78
CA ALA A 49 23.29 14.39 -8.49
C ALA A 49 24.63 15.12 -8.28
N ALA A 50 24.71 15.96 -7.24
CA ALA A 50 25.98 16.39 -6.66
C ALA A 50 26.32 15.45 -5.48
N GLY A 51 27.40 14.69 -5.66
CA GLY A 51 27.82 13.65 -4.72
C GLY A 51 28.30 14.17 -3.37
N TYR A 52 27.88 13.49 -2.31
CA TYR A 52 28.45 13.63 -0.98
C TYR A 52 29.52 12.55 -0.78
N GLN A 53 30.79 12.95 -0.74
CA GLN A 53 31.88 12.12 -0.26
C GLN A 53 31.93 12.18 1.27
N ALA A 54 31.88 11.01 1.90
CA ALA A 54 32.21 10.83 3.30
C ALA A 54 33.74 10.88 3.48
N THR A 55 34.23 11.67 4.44
CA THR A 55 35.57 11.47 5.01
C THR A 55 35.47 11.43 6.53
N GLU A 56 35.65 10.23 7.06
CA GLU A 56 36.12 9.99 8.42
C GLU A 56 37.50 10.62 8.62
N ASN A 57 37.70 11.27 9.76
CA ASN A 57 38.93 11.13 10.54
C ASN A 57 38.74 11.69 11.95
N GLY A 58 39.02 10.85 12.94
CA GLY A 58 39.05 11.22 14.35
C GLY A 58 40.36 11.90 14.78
N ALA A 59 40.25 12.76 15.78
CA ALA A 59 41.33 13.09 16.70
C ALA A 59 40.71 13.58 18.02
N ALA A 60 41.10 12.94 19.13
CA ALA A 60 40.76 13.33 20.48
C ALA A 60 41.75 14.40 20.99
N ALA A 61 41.24 15.45 21.65
CA ALA A 61 41.84 16.02 22.87
C ALA A 61 41.03 17.21 23.43
N ASP A 62 40.81 17.11 24.74
CA ASP A 62 40.78 18.15 25.78
C ASP A 62 39.53 18.98 26.08
N GLU A 63 39.29 19.04 27.39
CA GLU A 63 38.21 19.68 28.12
C GLU A 63 38.10 21.17 27.83
N MET A 64 36.87 21.68 27.65
CA MET A 64 36.36 22.90 28.30
C MET A 64 34.83 22.88 28.26
N ALA A 65 34.24 23.18 29.42
CA ALA A 65 32.79 23.22 29.63
C ALA A 65 32.09 24.11 28.58
N GLU A 66 31.27 23.50 27.73
CA GLU A 66 30.34 24.24 26.89
C GLU A 66 29.20 24.81 27.75
N PRO A 67 28.79 26.06 27.52
CA PRO A 67 27.69 26.65 28.26
C PRO A 67 26.40 25.92 27.89
N MET A 68 25.64 25.53 28.91
CA MET A 68 24.27 25.06 28.80
C MET A 68 23.50 25.95 27.82
N VAL A 69 23.19 25.42 26.64
CA VAL A 69 22.27 26.07 25.69
C VAL A 69 20.96 26.25 26.45
N PRO A 70 20.45 27.48 26.62
CA PRO A 70 19.17 27.66 27.27
C PRO A 70 18.12 26.89 26.46
N GLU A 71 17.29 26.08 27.13
CA GLU A 71 15.98 25.71 26.62
C GLU A 71 15.39 26.95 25.95
N GLN A 72 15.22 26.89 24.63
CA GLN A 72 14.53 27.95 23.90
C GLN A 72 13.13 28.01 24.50
N SER A 73 12.88 28.95 25.40
CA SER A 73 11.54 29.19 25.94
C SER A 73 10.67 29.73 24.81
N TYR A 74 9.94 28.80 24.20
CA TYR A 74 8.90 28.98 23.19
C TYR A 74 7.72 29.73 23.83
N GLU A 75 7.84 31.04 23.95
CA GLU A 75 6.71 31.91 24.30
C GLU A 75 6.28 32.69 23.05
N ASP A 76 5.14 32.28 22.50
CA ASP A 76 4.25 33.03 21.62
C ASP A 76 4.91 33.85 20.50
N ALA A 77 5.17 33.17 19.38
CA ALA A 77 4.95 33.81 18.09
C ALA A 77 3.44 34.09 17.99
N VAL A 78 3.03 35.26 18.53
CA VAL A 78 1.65 35.73 18.69
C VAL A 78 0.81 35.20 17.55
N ALA A 79 -0.11 34.30 17.87
CA ALA A 79 -1.08 33.82 16.91
C ALA A 79 -1.74 35.04 16.26
N SER A 80 -1.87 35.03 14.94
CA SER A 80 -2.62 36.09 14.26
C SER A 80 -3.97 36.26 14.95
N ALA A 81 -4.50 37.48 15.06
CA ALA A 81 -5.83 37.67 15.65
C ALA A 81 -6.89 36.80 14.95
N GLU A 82 -6.69 36.53 13.66
CA GLU A 82 -7.51 35.60 12.88
C GLU A 82 -7.26 34.13 13.24
N GLU A 83 -6.00 33.71 13.41
CA GLU A 83 -5.64 32.35 13.87
C GLU A 83 -6.27 32.06 15.24
N ALA A 84 -6.19 33.01 16.19
CA ALA A 84 -6.81 32.88 17.50
C ALA A 84 -8.35 32.79 17.42
N ARG A 85 -8.97 33.63 16.60
CA ARG A 85 -10.43 33.58 16.36
C ARG A 85 -10.86 32.22 15.79
N LEU A 86 -10.10 31.67 14.85
CA LEU A 86 -10.38 30.37 14.23
C LEU A 86 -10.20 29.22 15.23
N TRP A 87 -9.19 29.29 16.11
CA TRP A 87 -9.05 28.35 17.24
C TRP A 87 -10.27 28.37 18.18
N ASP A 88 -10.81 29.55 18.49
CA ASP A 88 -12.02 29.66 19.32
C ASP A 88 -13.23 29.00 18.64
N VAL A 89 -13.37 29.15 17.31
CA VAL A 89 -14.47 28.53 16.54
C VAL A 89 -14.37 27.00 16.59
N VAL A 90 -13.21 26.43 16.25
CA VAL A 90 -13.05 24.95 16.25
C VAL A 90 -13.07 24.36 17.65
N THR A 91 -12.76 25.14 18.68
CA THR A 91 -12.90 24.70 20.08
C THR A 91 -14.37 24.70 20.52
N ALA A 92 -15.17 25.64 20.01
CA ALA A 92 -16.60 25.71 20.29
C ALA A 92 -17.38 24.62 19.53
N ASP A 93 -16.98 24.32 18.30
CA ASP A 93 -17.53 23.24 17.47
C ASP A 93 -16.40 22.47 16.76
N CYS A 94 -15.94 21.38 17.39
CA CYS A 94 -14.83 20.58 16.85
C CYS A 94 -15.20 19.77 15.61
N LEU A 95 -16.49 19.70 15.25
CA LEU A 95 -16.97 19.00 14.07
C LEU A 95 -17.21 19.96 12.88
N ASP A 96 -16.96 21.26 13.05
CA ASP A 96 -16.99 22.23 11.96
C ASP A 96 -15.76 22.07 11.06
N PHE A 97 -15.91 21.22 10.04
CA PHE A 97 -14.86 20.94 9.07
C PHE A 97 -14.40 22.20 8.33
N ASP A 98 -15.30 23.09 7.95
CA ASP A 98 -14.95 24.28 7.18
C ASP A 98 -14.12 25.24 8.06
N ALA A 99 -14.45 25.39 9.34
CA ALA A 99 -13.64 26.17 10.29
C ALA A 99 -12.23 25.58 10.45
N TRP A 100 -12.10 24.25 10.53
CA TRP A 100 -10.79 23.59 10.54
C TRP A 100 -9.99 23.83 9.27
N THR A 101 -10.62 23.73 8.09
CA THR A 101 -9.90 24.00 6.83
C THR A 101 -9.41 25.44 6.76
N ALA A 102 -10.22 26.41 7.17
CA ALA A 102 -9.82 27.81 7.26
C ALA A 102 -8.67 28.03 8.25
N LEU A 103 -8.68 27.37 9.41
CA LEU A 103 -7.60 27.43 10.39
C LEU A 103 -6.29 26.86 9.83
N ILE A 104 -6.35 25.72 9.14
CA ILE A 104 -5.19 25.11 8.49
C ILE A 104 -4.63 26.05 7.43
N GLU A 105 -5.47 26.57 6.54
CA GLU A 105 -5.05 27.49 5.47
C GLU A 105 -4.39 28.77 6.03
N GLU A 106 -4.99 29.38 7.05
CA GLU A 106 -4.40 30.55 7.72
C GLU A 106 -3.08 30.20 8.40
N THR A 107 -2.99 29.05 9.07
CA THR A 107 -1.76 28.59 9.72
C THR A 107 -0.66 28.33 8.70
N GLU A 108 -0.94 27.64 7.60
CA GLU A 108 0.01 27.38 6.51
C GLU A 108 0.52 28.69 5.88
N ARG A 109 -0.35 29.68 5.74
CA ARG A 109 -0.03 30.99 5.18
C ARG A 109 0.92 31.80 6.08
N ILE A 110 0.77 31.73 7.41
CA ILE A 110 1.56 32.53 8.36
C ILE A 110 2.79 31.80 8.90
N ALA A 111 2.76 30.47 8.95
CA ALA A 111 3.77 29.64 9.59
C ALA A 111 4.88 29.21 8.63
N GLU A 112 5.20 30.00 7.58
CA GLU A 112 6.07 29.64 6.44
C GLU A 112 7.30 28.77 6.79
N SER A 113 7.92 28.95 7.96
CA SER A 113 9.00 28.10 8.50
C SER A 113 8.78 27.58 9.93
N ASN A 114 7.60 27.80 10.53
CA ASN A 114 7.29 27.39 11.90
C ASN A 114 6.57 26.04 11.94
N ILE A 115 7.35 24.96 11.91
CA ILE A 115 6.83 23.58 11.97
C ILE A 115 6.01 23.29 13.24
N LEU A 116 6.31 23.95 14.38
CA LEU A 116 5.57 23.71 15.62
C LEU A 116 4.11 24.17 15.54
N LYS A 117 3.84 25.29 14.84
CA LYS A 117 2.47 25.73 14.57
C LYS A 117 1.72 24.76 13.65
N ILE A 118 2.40 24.29 12.60
CA ILE A 118 1.85 23.29 11.67
C ILE A 118 1.49 22.00 12.41
N ARG A 119 2.40 21.46 13.22
CA ARG A 119 2.13 20.27 14.05
C ARG A 119 0.91 20.46 14.94
N LYS A 120 0.83 21.59 15.65
CA LYS A 120 -0.29 21.88 16.55
C LYS A 120 -1.65 21.84 15.83
N VAL A 121 -1.78 22.51 14.68
CA VAL A 121 -3.06 22.55 13.96
C VAL A 121 -3.39 21.20 13.32
N TYR A 122 -2.40 20.52 12.71
CA TYR A 122 -2.61 19.24 12.06
C TYR A 122 -2.89 18.11 13.05
N ASP A 123 -2.19 18.06 14.18
CA ASP A 123 -2.43 17.06 15.23
C ASP A 123 -3.83 17.21 15.83
N ALA A 124 -4.30 18.45 16.04
CA ALA A 124 -5.64 18.71 16.55
C ALA A 124 -6.72 18.36 15.51
N PHE A 125 -6.56 18.80 14.27
CA PHE A 125 -7.51 18.50 13.19
C PHE A 125 -7.62 16.98 12.92
N LEU A 126 -6.50 16.28 12.82
CA LEU A 126 -6.48 14.85 12.50
C LEU A 126 -6.91 13.96 13.67
N ALA A 127 -7.00 14.51 14.89
CA ALA A 127 -7.65 13.83 16.00
C ALA A 127 -9.18 13.79 15.81
N GLU A 128 -9.77 14.83 15.24
CA GLU A 128 -11.22 14.92 14.97
C GLU A 128 -11.60 14.31 13.61
N PHE A 129 -10.76 14.49 12.59
CA PHE A 129 -10.98 14.01 11.22
C PHE A 129 -9.86 13.06 10.74
N PRO A 130 -9.64 11.92 11.41
CA PRO A 130 -8.55 11.00 11.10
C PRO A 130 -8.63 10.41 9.69
N LEU A 131 -9.86 10.29 9.13
CA LEU A 131 -10.11 9.66 7.84
C LEU A 131 -9.73 10.53 6.63
N CYS A 132 -9.30 11.77 6.84
CA CYS A 132 -8.92 12.70 5.80
C CYS A 132 -7.47 12.48 5.33
N PHE A 133 -7.23 11.38 4.59
CA PHE A 133 -5.88 10.98 4.13
C PHE A 133 -5.10 12.10 3.42
N GLY A 134 -5.78 12.98 2.67
CA GLY A 134 -5.14 14.09 1.98
C GLY A 134 -4.44 15.07 2.93
N TYR A 135 -4.94 15.25 4.15
CA TYR A 135 -4.31 16.09 5.17
C TYR A 135 -3.14 15.40 5.85
N TRP A 136 -3.19 14.07 6.04
CA TRP A 136 -2.00 13.30 6.46
C TRP A 136 -0.85 13.48 5.47
N LYS A 137 -1.14 13.39 4.17
CA LYS A 137 -0.14 13.61 3.11
C LYS A 137 0.42 15.03 3.15
N LYS A 138 -0.45 16.06 3.25
CA LYS A 138 0.01 17.45 3.40
C LYS A 138 0.89 17.64 4.64
N TYR A 139 0.53 17.01 5.76
CA TYR A 139 1.31 17.08 7.00
C TYR A 139 2.70 16.45 6.81
N ALA A 140 2.77 15.27 6.20
CA ALA A 140 4.03 14.62 5.85
C ALA A 140 4.90 15.50 4.93
N ASP A 141 4.30 16.17 3.93
CA ASP A 141 5.00 17.11 3.05
C ASP A 141 5.56 18.32 3.83
N HIS A 142 4.82 18.86 4.82
CA HIS A 142 5.31 19.94 5.69
C HIS A 142 6.51 19.50 6.53
N GLU A 143 6.43 18.33 7.16
CA GLU A 143 7.53 17.76 7.94
C GLU A 143 8.80 17.55 7.10
N GLY A 144 8.63 17.04 5.87
CA GLY A 144 9.74 16.82 4.95
C GLY A 144 10.43 18.11 4.51
N ARG A 145 9.68 19.22 4.40
CA ARG A 145 10.22 20.53 4.02
C ARG A 145 10.89 21.26 5.18
N LEU A 146 10.44 21.06 6.43
CA LEU A 146 10.80 21.94 7.55
C LEU A 146 11.61 21.28 8.68
N ASP A 147 11.54 19.96 8.89
CA ASP A 147 12.31 19.28 9.93
C ASP A 147 13.16 18.14 9.36
N GLY A 148 12.52 17.20 8.66
CA GLY A 148 13.23 16.18 7.89
C GLY A 148 12.58 14.80 7.88
N VAL A 149 13.26 13.88 7.20
CA VAL A 149 12.80 12.53 6.83
C VAL A 149 12.26 11.71 8.01
N ASN A 150 12.90 11.78 9.19
CA ASN A 150 12.46 11.00 10.35
C ASN A 150 11.04 11.36 10.80
N LYS A 151 10.65 12.64 10.70
CA LYS A 151 9.31 13.10 11.07
C LYS A 151 8.27 12.76 10.02
N VAL A 152 8.65 12.75 8.76
CA VAL A 152 7.81 12.24 7.66
C VAL A 152 7.41 10.79 7.92
N PHE A 153 8.38 9.96 8.34
CA PHE A 153 8.11 8.57 8.73
C PHE A 153 7.13 8.47 9.91
N GLU A 154 7.33 9.23 10.99
CA GLU A 154 6.40 9.25 12.13
C GLU A 154 4.97 9.64 11.71
N VAL A 155 4.82 10.62 10.82
CA VAL A 155 3.51 11.03 10.29
C VAL A 155 2.87 9.93 9.46
N TYR A 156 3.61 9.27 8.57
CA TYR A 156 3.07 8.16 7.77
C TYR A 156 2.68 6.96 8.64
N GLU A 157 3.47 6.61 9.65
CA GLU A 157 3.12 5.53 10.59
C GLU A 157 1.83 5.83 11.35
N ARG A 158 1.63 7.09 11.77
CA ARG A 158 0.34 7.53 12.35
C ARG A 158 -0.79 7.48 11.31
N ALA A 159 -0.52 7.92 10.10
CA ALA A 159 -1.52 8.00 9.03
C ALA A 159 -2.05 6.61 8.66
N VAL A 160 -1.18 5.61 8.45
CA VAL A 160 -1.62 4.25 8.11
C VAL A 160 -2.36 3.54 9.25
N LEU A 161 -2.23 4.00 10.50
CA LEU A 161 -3.09 3.55 11.60
C LEU A 161 -4.46 4.25 11.60
N ALA A 162 -4.51 5.52 11.19
CA ALA A 162 -5.75 6.31 11.13
C ALA A 162 -6.61 6.00 9.90
N VAL A 163 -5.98 5.78 8.75
CA VAL A 163 -6.60 5.52 7.43
C VAL A 163 -6.08 4.22 6.83
N THR A 164 -6.12 3.15 7.61
CA THR A 164 -5.55 1.83 7.25
C THR A 164 -6.02 1.28 5.92
N TYR A 165 -7.28 1.51 5.54
CA TYR A 165 -7.86 1.02 4.30
C TYR A 165 -7.78 2.03 3.14
N SER A 166 -7.00 3.10 3.25
CA SER A 166 -6.78 4.04 2.15
C SER A 166 -5.64 3.57 1.25
N VAL A 167 -5.95 3.18 0.00
CA VAL A 167 -4.92 2.86 -1.00
C VAL A 167 -3.96 4.04 -1.18
N ASP A 168 -4.50 5.26 -1.23
CA ASP A 168 -3.71 6.48 -1.45
C ASP A 168 -2.66 6.72 -0.37
N ILE A 169 -2.96 6.50 0.92
CA ILE A 169 -1.96 6.73 1.97
C ILE A 169 -0.80 5.73 1.86
N TRP A 170 -1.10 4.46 1.56
CA TRP A 170 -0.09 3.43 1.37
C TRP A 170 0.77 3.72 0.14
N CYS A 171 0.17 4.17 -0.96
CA CYS A 171 0.90 4.63 -2.15
C CYS A 171 1.88 5.75 -1.80
N ASN A 172 1.41 6.81 -1.14
CA ASN A 172 2.26 7.93 -0.74
C ASN A 172 3.41 7.48 0.16
N TYR A 173 3.13 6.58 1.11
CA TYR A 173 4.15 6.08 2.02
C TYR A 173 5.19 5.19 1.32
N CYS A 174 4.77 4.30 0.42
CA CYS A 174 5.68 3.46 -0.35
C CYS A 174 6.54 4.31 -1.30
N GLN A 175 5.98 5.34 -1.94
CA GLN A 175 6.74 6.27 -2.78
C GLN A 175 7.79 7.06 -1.97
N PHE A 176 7.42 7.52 -0.77
CA PHE A 176 8.37 8.12 0.16
C PHE A 176 9.49 7.14 0.53
N ALA A 177 9.14 5.88 0.84
CA ALA A 177 10.11 4.84 1.17
C ALA A 177 11.07 4.53 0.02
N ILE A 178 10.57 4.40 -1.21
CA ILE A 178 11.39 4.21 -2.42
C ILE A 178 12.38 5.37 -2.61
N SER A 179 11.95 6.60 -2.33
CA SER A 179 12.78 7.80 -2.50
C SER A 179 13.80 8.00 -1.36
N THR A 180 13.65 7.28 -0.26
CA THR A 180 14.40 7.52 0.99
C THR A 180 15.33 6.37 1.35
N TYR A 181 14.85 5.13 1.20
CA TYR A 181 15.59 3.93 1.56
C TYR A 181 16.24 3.30 0.34
N ASN A 182 17.45 2.76 0.53
CA ASN A 182 18.17 2.02 -0.52
C ASN A 182 18.04 0.51 -0.37
N ASP A 183 17.52 0.02 0.76
CA ASP A 183 17.37 -1.41 1.05
C ASP A 183 16.05 -1.94 0.45
N PRO A 184 16.11 -2.82 -0.58
CA PRO A 184 14.91 -3.37 -1.19
C PRO A 184 14.04 -4.17 -0.23
N ASP A 185 14.62 -4.82 0.77
CA ASP A 185 13.85 -5.65 1.69
C ASP A 185 13.00 -4.80 2.64
N VAL A 186 13.47 -3.60 2.99
CA VAL A 186 12.66 -2.62 3.74
C VAL A 186 11.47 -2.16 2.92
N ILE A 187 11.69 -1.83 1.64
CA ILE A 187 10.64 -1.34 0.73
C ILE A 187 9.61 -2.44 0.45
N ARG A 188 10.05 -3.67 0.15
CA ARG A 188 9.18 -4.84 -0.04
C ARG A 188 8.33 -5.12 1.17
N ARG A 189 8.93 -5.14 2.38
CA ARG A 189 8.16 -5.31 3.63
C ARG A 189 7.09 -4.24 3.81
N LEU A 190 7.36 -3.01 3.39
CA LEU A 190 6.36 -1.94 3.47
C LEU A 190 5.22 -2.15 2.45
N PHE A 191 5.54 -2.53 1.21
CA PHE A 191 4.53 -2.91 0.22
C PHE A 191 3.68 -4.08 0.72
N ASP A 192 4.30 -5.15 1.22
CA ASP A 192 3.60 -6.32 1.73
C ASP A 192 2.68 -5.97 2.90
N ARG A 193 3.15 -5.12 3.83
CA ARG A 193 2.33 -4.60 4.93
C ARG A 193 1.13 -3.81 4.41
N GLY A 194 1.30 -2.92 3.43
CA GLY A 194 0.18 -2.17 2.86
C GLY A 194 -0.81 -3.07 2.13
N LEU A 195 -0.30 -3.99 1.31
CA LEU A 195 -1.10 -4.92 0.53
C LEU A 195 -1.88 -5.91 1.40
N ALA A 196 -1.41 -6.21 2.61
CA ALA A 196 -2.19 -6.98 3.59
C ALA A 196 -3.50 -6.29 3.99
N TYR A 197 -3.58 -4.96 3.89
CA TYR A 197 -4.80 -4.19 4.22
C TYR A 197 -5.60 -3.76 2.99
N VAL A 198 -4.92 -3.36 1.92
CA VAL A 198 -5.59 -2.75 0.75
C VAL A 198 -5.39 -3.53 -0.55
N GLY A 199 -4.65 -4.64 -0.55
CA GLY A 199 -4.35 -5.40 -1.78
C GLY A 199 -5.57 -6.01 -2.46
N THR A 200 -6.66 -6.24 -1.71
CA THR A 200 -7.94 -6.75 -2.20
C THR A 200 -8.94 -5.65 -2.59
N ASP A 201 -8.61 -4.38 -2.33
CA ASP A 201 -9.48 -3.26 -2.71
C ASP A 201 -9.61 -3.22 -4.24
N TYR A 202 -10.84 -3.01 -4.75
CA TYR A 202 -11.11 -2.99 -6.18
C TYR A 202 -10.23 -1.97 -6.95
N ARG A 203 -9.87 -0.85 -6.29
CA ARG A 203 -9.07 0.26 -6.83
C ARG A 203 -7.63 0.26 -6.33
N SER A 204 -7.14 -0.87 -5.80
CA SER A 204 -5.76 -1.05 -5.35
C SER A 204 -4.72 -1.07 -6.49
N ASN A 205 -5.15 -1.01 -7.75
CA ASN A 205 -4.30 -1.05 -8.93
C ASN A 205 -3.17 -0.01 -8.90
N THR A 206 -3.39 1.14 -8.25
CA THR A 206 -2.35 2.18 -8.11
C THR A 206 -1.17 1.71 -7.26
N LEU A 207 -1.43 1.03 -6.13
CA LEU A 207 -0.37 0.50 -5.27
C LEU A 207 0.37 -0.66 -5.92
N TRP A 208 -0.39 -1.56 -6.57
CA TRP A 208 0.17 -2.67 -7.34
C TRP A 208 1.07 -2.18 -8.48
N ASP A 209 0.66 -1.14 -9.20
CA ASP A 209 1.45 -0.55 -10.27
C ASP A 209 2.76 0.05 -9.77
N GLU A 210 2.76 0.71 -8.62
CA GLU A 210 4.00 1.21 -8.01
C GLU A 210 4.93 0.08 -7.59
N TYR A 211 4.39 -1.03 -7.05
CA TYR A 211 5.21 -2.19 -6.68
C TYR A 211 5.80 -2.88 -7.92
N ILE A 212 5.01 -3.05 -8.97
CA ILE A 212 5.45 -3.60 -10.26
C ILE A 212 6.59 -2.75 -10.83
N LYS A 213 6.41 -1.43 -10.94
CA LYS A 213 7.45 -0.51 -11.43
C LYS A 213 8.73 -0.62 -10.60
N TYR A 214 8.59 -0.77 -9.28
CA TYR A 214 9.73 -0.93 -8.38
C TYR A 214 10.50 -2.22 -8.67
N GLU A 215 9.84 -3.38 -8.72
CA GLU A 215 10.50 -4.66 -9.02
C GLU A 215 11.07 -4.73 -10.45
N GLU A 216 10.40 -4.11 -11.42
CA GLU A 216 10.92 -3.92 -12.78
C GLU A 216 12.22 -3.10 -12.79
N SER A 217 12.29 -2.03 -11.99
CA SER A 217 13.50 -1.20 -11.88
C SER A 217 14.68 -1.96 -11.28
N LEU A 218 14.41 -2.93 -10.40
CA LEU A 218 15.40 -3.83 -9.83
C LEU A 218 15.72 -5.03 -10.73
N GLN A 219 14.97 -5.24 -11.82
CA GLN A 219 15.02 -6.42 -12.67
C GLN A 219 14.83 -7.73 -11.88
N ALA A 220 14.05 -7.68 -10.80
CA ALA A 220 13.78 -8.81 -9.93
C ALA A 220 12.61 -9.65 -10.49
N TRP A 221 12.87 -10.37 -11.58
CA TRP A 221 11.84 -11.04 -12.38
C TRP A 221 11.04 -12.09 -11.61
N SER A 222 11.67 -12.80 -10.67
CA SER A 222 10.98 -13.76 -9.80
C SER A 222 10.00 -13.08 -8.85
N ASN A 223 10.39 -11.97 -8.22
CA ASN A 223 9.49 -11.20 -7.37
C ASN A 223 8.37 -10.57 -8.18
N LEU A 224 8.67 -10.04 -9.37
CA LEU A 224 7.67 -9.49 -10.26
C LEU A 224 6.61 -10.55 -10.66
N ALA A 225 7.05 -11.78 -10.93
CA ALA A 225 6.17 -12.91 -11.20
C ALA A 225 5.28 -13.28 -10.00
N VAL A 226 5.81 -13.23 -8.77
CA VAL A 226 5.03 -13.39 -7.52
C VAL A 226 3.99 -12.28 -7.38
N VAL A 227 4.38 -11.02 -7.62
CA VAL A 227 3.47 -9.86 -7.55
C VAL A 227 2.31 -10.03 -8.53
N TYR A 228 2.60 -10.36 -9.80
CA TYR A 228 1.53 -10.66 -10.77
C TYR A 228 0.64 -11.81 -10.31
N THR A 229 1.22 -12.89 -9.78
CA THR A 229 0.44 -14.05 -9.31
C THR A 229 -0.54 -13.65 -8.21
N ARG A 230 -0.09 -12.88 -7.21
CA ARG A 230 -0.92 -12.35 -6.12
C ARG A 230 -2.05 -11.47 -6.63
N ILE A 231 -1.79 -10.60 -7.61
CA ILE A 231 -2.82 -9.75 -8.22
C ILE A 231 -3.94 -10.59 -8.84
N LEU A 232 -3.59 -11.71 -9.50
CA LEU A 232 -4.57 -12.57 -10.17
C LEU A 232 -5.47 -13.35 -9.21
N GLU A 233 -5.19 -13.32 -7.90
CA GLU A 233 -6.04 -13.91 -6.87
C GLU A 233 -7.19 -12.98 -6.45
N HIS A 234 -7.16 -11.72 -6.86
CA HIS A 234 -8.09 -10.69 -6.37
C HIS A 234 -8.89 -10.06 -7.51
N PRO A 235 -10.19 -9.77 -7.31
CA PRO A 235 -11.08 -9.22 -8.33
C PRO A 235 -10.88 -7.70 -8.52
N ILE A 236 -9.66 -7.22 -8.80
CA ILE A 236 -9.33 -5.79 -8.86
C ILE A 236 -9.48 -5.18 -10.26
N GLN A 237 -9.43 -3.85 -10.36
CA GLN A 237 -9.40 -3.16 -11.65
C GLN A 237 -8.19 -3.56 -12.50
N GLN A 238 -8.41 -3.61 -13.83
CA GLN A 238 -7.36 -3.84 -14.83
C GLN A 238 -6.72 -5.24 -14.79
N LEU A 239 -7.39 -6.25 -14.24
CA LEU A 239 -6.93 -7.65 -14.23
C LEU A 239 -6.44 -8.15 -15.60
N ASP A 240 -7.15 -7.81 -16.68
CA ASP A 240 -6.76 -8.18 -18.05
C ASP A 240 -5.37 -7.63 -18.42
N ARG A 241 -5.02 -6.42 -17.98
CA ARG A 241 -3.70 -5.83 -18.21
C ARG A 241 -2.64 -6.64 -17.46
N TYR A 242 -2.84 -6.90 -16.17
CA TYR A 242 -1.88 -7.64 -15.34
C TYR A 242 -1.64 -9.05 -15.88
N PHE A 243 -2.69 -9.77 -16.28
CA PHE A 243 -2.53 -11.09 -16.86
C PHE A 243 -1.79 -11.08 -18.20
N ASN A 244 -2.02 -10.07 -19.05
CA ASN A 244 -1.27 -9.90 -20.29
C ASN A 244 0.21 -9.58 -20.04
N CYS A 245 0.53 -8.72 -19.07
CA CYS A 245 1.91 -8.43 -18.66
C CYS A 245 2.62 -9.68 -18.13
N LEU A 246 1.95 -10.51 -17.33
CA LEU A 246 2.50 -11.81 -16.90
C LEU A 246 2.82 -12.71 -18.09
N LYS A 247 1.91 -12.84 -19.06
CA LYS A 247 2.16 -13.64 -20.27
C LYS A 247 3.36 -13.10 -21.06
N GLU A 248 3.48 -11.79 -21.19
CA GLU A 248 4.64 -11.16 -21.82
C GLU A 248 5.95 -11.44 -21.07
N LEU A 249 5.93 -11.38 -19.73
CA LEU A 249 7.08 -11.75 -18.90
C LEU A 249 7.50 -13.21 -19.14
N THR A 250 6.55 -14.15 -19.15
CA THR A 250 6.84 -15.57 -19.42
C THR A 250 7.32 -15.85 -20.85
N ALA A 251 6.90 -15.03 -21.82
CA ALA A 251 7.33 -15.15 -23.21
C ALA A 251 8.74 -14.59 -23.43
N THR A 252 9.13 -13.56 -22.67
CA THR A 252 10.41 -12.85 -22.85
C THR A 252 11.54 -13.37 -21.96
N ARG A 253 11.22 -14.00 -20.82
CA ARG A 253 12.20 -14.51 -19.84
C ARG A 253 12.23 -16.02 -19.79
N SER A 254 13.35 -16.59 -19.36
CA SER A 254 13.44 -18.04 -19.08
C SER A 254 12.66 -18.39 -17.82
N LEU A 255 12.20 -19.64 -17.70
CA LEU A 255 11.47 -20.06 -16.51
C LEU A 255 12.32 -19.94 -15.23
N SER A 256 13.62 -20.26 -15.32
CA SER A 256 14.55 -20.15 -14.19
C SER A 256 14.75 -18.72 -13.67
N GLU A 257 14.48 -17.69 -14.50
CA GLU A 257 14.56 -16.29 -14.05
C GLU A 257 13.31 -15.83 -13.30
N ILE A 258 12.15 -16.45 -13.57
CA ILE A 258 10.85 -16.02 -13.03
C ILE A 258 10.36 -16.89 -11.88
N LEU A 259 10.87 -18.12 -11.72
CA LEU A 259 10.49 -18.98 -10.60
C LEU A 259 11.16 -18.53 -9.32
N THR A 260 10.44 -18.61 -8.20
CA THR A 260 11.07 -18.48 -6.87
C THR A 260 11.90 -19.71 -6.53
N ALA A 261 12.69 -19.63 -5.45
CA ALA A 261 13.45 -20.78 -4.95
C ALA A 261 12.52 -21.93 -4.52
N GLU A 262 11.37 -21.59 -3.93
CA GLU A 262 10.33 -22.51 -3.49
C GLU A 262 9.67 -23.20 -4.69
N GLU A 263 9.25 -22.43 -5.70
CA GLU A 263 8.65 -22.98 -6.90
C GLU A 263 9.64 -23.85 -7.69
N THR A 264 10.91 -23.46 -7.74
CA THR A 264 11.99 -24.25 -8.35
C THR A 264 12.17 -25.58 -7.62
N SER A 265 12.17 -25.57 -6.29
CA SER A 265 12.28 -26.80 -5.48
C SER A 265 11.09 -27.72 -5.68
N MET A 266 9.87 -27.17 -5.68
CA MET A 266 8.65 -27.94 -5.93
C MET A 266 8.64 -28.54 -7.35
N TYR A 267 9.09 -27.78 -8.33
CA TYR A 267 9.26 -28.25 -9.70
C TYR A 267 10.25 -29.41 -9.79
N CYS A 268 11.44 -29.29 -9.20
CA CYS A 268 12.45 -30.36 -9.16
C CYS A 268 11.92 -31.65 -8.50
N LEU A 269 11.21 -31.55 -7.37
CA LEU A 269 10.62 -32.70 -6.68
C LEU A 269 9.57 -33.43 -7.53
N THR A 270 8.74 -32.68 -8.28
CA THR A 270 7.74 -33.30 -9.17
C THR A 270 8.38 -34.05 -10.34
N VAL A 271 9.47 -33.53 -10.89
CA VAL A 271 10.26 -34.20 -11.94
C VAL A 271 10.95 -35.44 -11.38
N GLU A 272 11.58 -35.38 -10.21
CA GLU A 272 12.24 -36.51 -9.56
C GLU A 272 11.26 -37.64 -9.21
N ASN A 273 10.07 -37.32 -8.68
CA ASN A 273 9.03 -38.31 -8.41
C ASN A 273 8.48 -38.96 -9.69
N SER A 274 8.37 -38.20 -10.79
CA SER A 274 7.95 -38.77 -12.07
C SER A 274 9.00 -39.73 -12.67
N ALA A 275 10.29 -39.49 -12.38
CA ALA A 275 11.39 -40.37 -12.79
C ALA A 275 11.51 -41.64 -11.93
N GLN A 276 11.22 -41.56 -10.62
CA GLN A 276 11.33 -42.71 -9.70
C GLN A 276 10.22 -43.76 -9.88
N VAL A 277 9.07 -43.41 -10.46
CA VAL A 277 7.96 -44.36 -10.71
C VAL A 277 8.27 -45.33 -11.87
N LEU A 278 9.33 -45.10 -12.65
CA LEU A 278 9.68 -45.93 -13.82
C LEU A 278 10.72 -47.03 -13.54
N ASP A 279 11.32 -47.10 -12.34
CA ASP A 279 12.32 -48.13 -12.01
C ASP A 279 11.74 -49.22 -11.10
N GLY A 280 10.84 -50.03 -11.66
CA GLY A 280 10.22 -51.18 -11.01
C GLY A 280 10.42 -52.47 -11.81
N GLU A 281 11.42 -53.25 -11.39
CA GLU A 281 11.78 -54.64 -11.76
C GLU A 281 12.58 -54.87 -13.06
N ALA A 282 13.91 -54.80 -12.95
CA ALA A 282 14.84 -55.44 -13.89
C ALA A 282 15.30 -56.82 -13.38
N HIS A 283 14.84 -57.87 -14.06
CA HIS A 283 15.41 -59.22 -13.98
C HIS A 283 16.78 -59.26 -14.72
N PRO A 284 17.82 -59.91 -14.18
CA PRO A 284 19.13 -59.89 -14.81
C PRO A 284 19.26 -61.02 -15.85
N ASN A 285 19.16 -60.68 -17.13
CA ASN A 285 19.94 -61.23 -18.26
C ASN A 285 19.28 -60.85 -19.59
N ASP A 286 19.84 -59.87 -20.31
CA ASP A 286 20.18 -60.04 -21.72
C ASP A 286 20.98 -58.83 -22.26
N VAL A 287 21.80 -59.12 -23.26
CA VAL A 287 22.88 -58.30 -23.82
C VAL A 287 22.37 -57.31 -24.88
N GLU A 288 23.01 -56.14 -24.94
CA GLU A 288 23.02 -55.13 -26.03
C GLU A 288 21.67 -54.66 -26.62
N LYS A 289 21.25 -53.48 -26.17
CA LYS A 289 21.00 -52.36 -27.07
C LYS A 289 21.07 -51.06 -26.27
N THR A 290 22.03 -50.22 -26.62
CA THR A 290 22.12 -48.83 -26.18
C THR A 290 20.89 -48.07 -26.68
N ALA A 291 19.82 -48.09 -25.91
CA ALA A 291 18.79 -47.08 -25.94
C ALA A 291 19.08 -46.17 -24.75
N GLU A 292 19.47 -44.93 -25.03
CA GLU A 292 19.46 -43.89 -24.02
C GLU A 292 18.08 -43.86 -23.36
N PRO A 293 17.99 -43.72 -22.03
CA PRO A 293 16.70 -43.52 -21.40
C PRO A 293 16.19 -42.18 -21.88
N GLU A 294 15.11 -42.17 -22.67
CA GLU A 294 14.32 -40.97 -22.90
C GLU A 294 13.68 -40.58 -21.57
N VAL A 295 14.46 -39.89 -20.74
CA VAL A 295 13.96 -39.12 -19.61
C VAL A 295 12.96 -38.13 -20.19
N SER A 296 11.75 -38.15 -19.66
CA SER A 296 10.70 -37.16 -19.91
C SER A 296 11.20 -35.76 -19.47
N SER A 297 12.12 -35.17 -20.23
CA SER A 297 12.50 -33.78 -20.09
C SER A 297 11.38 -32.96 -20.74
N SER A 298 10.44 -32.51 -19.92
CA SER A 298 9.47 -31.50 -20.34
C SER A 298 10.24 -30.34 -20.98
N THR A 299 9.78 -29.88 -22.14
CA THR A 299 10.42 -28.75 -22.81
C THR A 299 10.12 -27.47 -22.03
N GLU A 300 11.04 -26.50 -22.03
CA GLU A 300 10.80 -25.21 -21.37
C GLU A 300 9.50 -24.54 -21.86
N ALA A 301 9.12 -24.77 -23.12
CA ALA A 301 7.87 -24.29 -23.69
C ALA A 301 6.63 -24.95 -23.04
N GLU A 302 6.66 -26.27 -22.79
CA GLU A 302 5.59 -26.98 -22.09
C GLU A 302 5.49 -26.52 -20.63
N ASP A 303 6.62 -26.27 -19.98
CA ASP A 303 6.64 -25.80 -18.60
C ASP A 303 6.13 -24.37 -18.47
N LYS A 304 6.49 -23.49 -19.41
CA LYS A 304 5.92 -22.13 -19.50
C LYS A 304 4.41 -22.19 -19.71
N ALA A 305 3.95 -23.10 -20.57
CA ALA A 305 2.52 -23.30 -20.80
C ALA A 305 1.79 -23.76 -19.52
N LYS A 306 2.36 -24.70 -18.75
CA LYS A 306 1.81 -25.12 -17.45
C LYS A 306 1.79 -23.96 -16.44
N TYR A 307 2.89 -23.22 -16.34
CA TYR A 307 3.02 -22.06 -15.46
C TYR A 307 1.94 -21.01 -15.73
N VAL A 308 1.71 -20.67 -17.01
CA VAL A 308 0.67 -19.73 -17.43
C VAL A 308 -0.72 -20.30 -17.20
N SER A 309 -0.95 -21.59 -17.49
CA SER A 309 -2.26 -22.24 -17.32
C SER A 309 -2.75 -22.24 -15.87
N ILE A 310 -1.85 -22.43 -14.89
CA ILE A 310 -2.20 -22.34 -13.47
C ILE A 310 -2.70 -20.93 -13.11
N ARG A 311 -2.00 -19.90 -13.61
CA ARG A 311 -2.33 -18.49 -13.34
C ARG A 311 -3.54 -18.00 -14.13
N GLU A 312 -3.79 -18.60 -15.30
CA GLU A 312 -5.02 -18.37 -16.06
C GLU A 312 -6.27 -18.83 -15.29
N GLU A 313 -6.16 -19.91 -14.51
CA GLU A 313 -7.26 -20.38 -13.66
C GLU A 313 -7.52 -19.41 -12.49
N LEU A 314 -6.48 -18.85 -11.87
CA LEU A 314 -6.62 -17.77 -10.87
C LEU A 314 -7.32 -16.55 -11.49
N PHE A 315 -6.79 -16.07 -12.62
CA PHE A 315 -7.36 -14.97 -13.40
C PHE A 315 -8.84 -15.21 -13.71
N ARG A 316 -9.20 -16.41 -14.17
CA ARG A 316 -10.58 -16.77 -14.52
C ARG A 316 -11.52 -16.66 -13.32
N LYS A 317 -11.10 -17.16 -12.15
CA LYS A 317 -11.88 -17.05 -10.90
C LYS A 317 -12.04 -15.59 -10.47
N ALA A 318 -10.96 -14.81 -10.51
CA ALA A 318 -10.99 -13.40 -10.16
C ALA A 318 -11.89 -12.59 -11.12
N LYS A 319 -11.84 -12.85 -12.43
CA LYS A 319 -12.73 -12.23 -13.43
C LYS A 319 -14.19 -12.61 -13.26
N GLU A 320 -14.48 -13.85 -12.89
CA GLU A 320 -15.84 -14.29 -12.60
C GLU A 320 -16.41 -13.50 -11.41
N TYR A 321 -15.65 -13.36 -10.33
CA TYR A 321 -16.06 -12.56 -9.19
C TYR A 321 -16.15 -11.05 -9.52
N GLU A 322 -15.15 -10.50 -10.23
CA GLU A 322 -15.15 -9.11 -10.71
C GLU A 322 -16.45 -8.79 -11.45
N SER A 323 -16.93 -9.69 -12.31
CA SER A 323 -18.17 -9.50 -13.07
C SER A 323 -19.41 -9.35 -12.18
N LYS A 324 -19.42 -9.98 -11.00
CA LYS A 324 -20.52 -9.87 -10.01
C LYS A 324 -20.49 -8.53 -9.30
N ILE A 325 -19.30 -8.03 -8.95
CA ILE A 325 -19.14 -6.79 -8.18
C ILE A 325 -19.07 -5.52 -9.05
N PHE A 326 -18.77 -5.66 -10.34
CA PHE A 326 -18.47 -4.56 -11.26
C PHE A 326 -19.48 -3.40 -11.22
N ASN A 327 -20.79 -3.71 -11.24
CA ASN A 327 -21.82 -2.67 -11.26
C ASN A 327 -21.89 -1.91 -9.92
N PHE A 328 -21.67 -2.59 -8.79
CA PHE A 328 -21.61 -1.94 -7.49
C PHE A 328 -20.42 -0.99 -7.41
N GLU A 329 -19.26 -1.47 -7.84
CA GLU A 329 -18.01 -0.71 -7.85
C GLU A 329 -18.05 0.52 -8.77
N GLN A 330 -18.69 0.39 -9.95
CA GLN A 330 -18.88 1.49 -10.89
C GLN A 330 -19.83 2.56 -10.32
N ALA A 331 -20.79 2.17 -9.49
CA ALA A 331 -21.75 3.09 -8.88
C ALA A 331 -21.17 3.88 -7.70
N ILE A 332 -20.04 3.45 -7.11
CA ILE A 332 -19.31 4.20 -6.07
C ILE A 332 -18.60 5.39 -6.72
N ARG A 333 -19.03 6.61 -6.42
CA ARG A 333 -18.42 7.83 -6.96
C ARG A 333 -17.35 8.37 -6.02
N ARG A 334 -17.55 8.23 -4.72
CA ARG A 334 -16.64 8.72 -3.69
C ARG A 334 -16.16 7.57 -2.80
N PRO A 335 -15.02 6.93 -3.15
CA PRO A 335 -14.48 5.79 -2.39
C PRO A 335 -13.73 6.21 -1.11
N TYR A 336 -13.65 7.52 -0.84
CA TYR A 336 -12.92 8.08 0.30
C TYR A 336 -13.86 8.85 1.22
N PHE A 337 -13.42 9.05 2.46
CA PHE A 337 -14.19 9.83 3.43
C PHE A 337 -14.30 11.30 3.02
N HIS A 338 -15.50 11.85 3.17
CA HIS A 338 -15.75 13.29 3.11
C HIS A 338 -16.97 13.62 3.96
N VAL A 339 -16.92 14.76 4.64
CA VAL A 339 -17.99 15.29 5.51
C VAL A 339 -19.34 15.54 4.82
N LYS A 340 -19.37 15.71 3.49
CA LYS A 340 -20.64 15.92 2.78
C LYS A 340 -21.40 14.61 2.72
N PRO A 341 -22.70 14.58 3.01
CA PRO A 341 -23.48 13.33 2.94
C PRO A 341 -23.44 12.73 1.54
N LEU A 342 -23.46 11.39 1.48
CA LEU A 342 -23.62 10.68 0.21
C LEU A 342 -25.04 10.91 -0.34
N ASP A 343 -25.18 10.88 -1.66
CA ASP A 343 -26.50 10.94 -2.26
C ASP A 343 -27.28 9.63 -2.03
N LYS A 344 -28.61 9.70 -2.13
CA LYS A 344 -29.46 8.53 -1.85
C LYS A 344 -29.14 7.32 -2.74
N PRO A 345 -28.93 7.47 -4.06
CA PRO A 345 -28.50 6.35 -4.92
C PRO A 345 -27.19 5.70 -4.48
N GLU A 346 -26.18 6.49 -4.09
CA GLU A 346 -24.89 5.96 -3.64
C GLU A 346 -25.04 5.20 -2.30
N LEU A 347 -25.85 5.70 -1.36
CA LEU A 347 -26.19 4.98 -0.13
C LEU A 347 -26.94 3.67 -0.40
N GLU A 348 -27.92 3.67 -1.31
CA GLU A 348 -28.65 2.46 -1.70
C GLU A 348 -27.73 1.42 -2.36
N ASN A 349 -26.77 1.88 -3.17
CA ASN A 349 -25.73 1.03 -3.75
C ASN A 349 -24.85 0.39 -2.66
N TRP A 350 -24.35 1.18 -1.71
CA TRP A 350 -23.53 0.65 -0.60
C TRP A 350 -24.27 -0.40 0.22
N HIS A 351 -25.54 -0.15 0.61
CA HIS A 351 -26.33 -1.16 1.32
C HIS A 351 -26.52 -2.43 0.49
N SER A 352 -26.86 -2.29 -0.79
CA SER A 352 -27.06 -3.45 -1.68
C SER A 352 -25.77 -4.24 -1.90
N TYR A 353 -24.64 -3.55 -1.95
CA TYR A 353 -23.34 -4.16 -2.13
C TYR A 353 -22.92 -4.92 -0.87
N LEU A 354 -23.06 -4.32 0.31
CA LEU A 354 -22.79 -4.99 1.59
C LEU A 354 -23.70 -6.21 1.78
N ASP A 355 -24.99 -6.10 1.47
CA ASP A 355 -25.95 -7.21 1.47
C ASP A 355 -25.58 -8.34 0.50
N PHE A 356 -24.94 -8.01 -0.62
CA PHE A 356 -24.44 -9.00 -1.58
C PHE A 356 -23.22 -9.72 -1.00
N ILE A 357 -22.25 -8.95 -0.48
CA ILE A 357 -21.02 -9.46 0.11
C ILE A 357 -21.32 -10.36 1.33
N GLU A 358 -22.21 -9.95 2.24
CA GLU A 358 -22.61 -10.76 3.41
C GLU A 358 -23.29 -12.10 3.05
N LYS A 359 -23.93 -12.18 1.88
CA LYS A 359 -24.62 -13.40 1.40
C LYS A 359 -23.70 -14.35 0.67
N GLU A 360 -22.65 -13.87 0.02
CA GLU A 360 -21.60 -14.74 -0.50
C GLU A 360 -20.76 -15.23 0.70
N GLU A 361 -21.06 -16.43 1.21
CA GLU A 361 -20.34 -17.13 2.31
C GLU A 361 -18.81 -17.31 2.06
N ASP A 362 -18.31 -16.84 0.92
CA ASP A 362 -16.96 -17.04 0.40
C ASP A 362 -15.93 -15.99 0.87
N ILE A 363 -16.31 -14.92 1.59
CA ILE A 363 -15.32 -13.91 2.05
C ILE A 363 -14.21 -14.56 2.89
N ASN A 364 -14.58 -15.44 3.82
CA ASN A 364 -13.59 -16.16 4.64
C ASN A 364 -12.83 -17.21 3.81
N LYS A 365 -13.45 -17.75 2.74
CA LYS A 365 -12.83 -18.77 1.90
C LYS A 365 -11.78 -18.19 0.96
N TYR A 366 -11.96 -16.97 0.44
CA TYR A 366 -10.94 -16.27 -0.35
C TYR A 366 -9.77 -15.76 0.51
N LEU A 367 -10.00 -15.44 1.78
CA LEU A 367 -8.95 -15.09 2.74
C LEU A 367 -8.19 -16.32 3.28
N ASP A 368 -8.88 -17.46 3.49
CA ASP A 368 -8.29 -18.69 4.02
C ASP A 368 -7.69 -19.63 2.95
N GLU A 369 -8.15 -19.60 1.68
CA GLU A 369 -7.59 -20.48 0.64
C GLU A 369 -6.30 -19.90 0.01
N ALA A 370 -6.11 -18.58 0.01
CA ALA A 370 -4.85 -17.96 -0.42
C ALA A 370 -3.71 -18.21 0.58
N SER A 371 -4.03 -18.36 1.88
CA SER A 371 -3.06 -18.73 2.91
C SER A 371 -2.71 -20.23 2.90
N PHE A 372 -3.54 -21.09 2.30
CA PHE A 372 -3.26 -22.52 2.19
C PHE A 372 -2.30 -22.87 1.02
N VAL A 373 -2.18 -22.01 0.00
CA VAL A 373 -1.27 -22.24 -1.14
C VAL A 373 0.13 -21.67 -0.89
N MET A 374 0.28 -20.72 0.03
CA MET A 374 1.56 -20.16 0.46
C MET A 374 1.89 -20.66 1.87
N GLY A 375 2.12 -21.97 2.01
CA GLY A 375 2.60 -22.55 3.26
C GLY A 375 3.96 -21.96 3.67
N TYR A 376 3.90 -20.86 4.44
CA TYR A 376 4.87 -20.35 5.38
C TYR A 376 4.15 -19.69 6.56
#